data_AF-A0A937PJX0-F1
#
_entry.id   AF-A0A937PJX0-F1
#
_cell.length_a   1.000
_cell.length_b   1.000
_cell.length_c   1.000
_cell.angle_alpha   90.00
_cell.angle_beta   90.00
_cell.angle_gamma   90.00
#
_symmetry.space_group_name_H-M   'P 1'
#
loop_
_entity.id
_entity.type
_entity.pdbx_description
1 polymer ?
#
loop_
_entity_poly.entity_id
_entity_poly.type
_entity_poly.pdbx_seq_one_letter_code
_entity_poly.pdbx_strand_id
1 'polypeptide(L)'
;KLNDLTLSGLAVSQAVFNSKKPEGLNVLCDVGKDNTQVLIFNDRRLVHYQIITSGGDDLTTSLSQELNLSYSLAEEVKVSYGRIQNKGDAQDKEIIIKKDNSYFTLSQNLVIQVLSRASNQIANSIRDAVRPHLLAISSLSFPDKTTLYVSGRTVCLDGFLELLEAVIGMPVKLAKVDNPSLLVPLMRHRILSGEPILNYLTCLGLIAKAIKPSYKRSVALSGFRDLLSYISGRIKEIYREYF
;
A
#
# COMPACT_ATOMS: atom_id res chain seq x y z
N LYS A 1 -23.94 -5.42 -20.79
CA LYS A 1 -24.63 -5.49 -19.48
C LYS A 1 -23.58 -5.35 -18.38
N LEU A 2 -23.86 -4.58 -17.35
CA LEU A 2 -23.04 -4.53 -16.12
C LEU A 2 -23.30 -5.80 -15.33
N ASN A 3 -22.25 -6.58 -15.02
CA ASN A 3 -22.39 -7.89 -14.38
C ASN A 3 -22.36 -7.80 -12.85
N ASP A 4 -21.54 -6.92 -12.27
CA ASP A 4 -21.35 -6.79 -10.82
C ASP A 4 -20.68 -5.46 -10.48
N LEU A 5 -20.84 -4.99 -9.23
CA LEU A 5 -20.20 -3.81 -8.66
C LEU A 5 -19.52 -4.19 -7.35
N THR A 6 -18.29 -3.71 -7.12
CA THR A 6 -17.52 -4.02 -5.90
C THR A 6 -16.81 -2.77 -5.42
N LEU A 7 -16.83 -2.53 -4.10
CA LEU A 7 -16.03 -1.47 -3.47
C LEU A 7 -14.54 -1.76 -3.71
N SER A 8 -13.75 -0.74 -4.05
CA SER A 8 -12.32 -0.90 -4.36
C SER A 8 -11.55 -1.59 -3.24
N GLY A 9 -11.72 -1.16 -1.98
CA GLY A 9 -11.04 -1.77 -0.84
C GLY A 9 -11.46 -3.23 -0.60
N LEU A 10 -12.72 -3.58 -0.91
CA LEU A 10 -13.15 -4.97 -0.90
C LEU A 10 -12.49 -5.78 -2.02
N ALA A 11 -12.34 -5.21 -3.21
CA ALA A 11 -11.59 -5.85 -4.29
C ALA A 11 -10.12 -6.06 -3.87
N VAL A 12 -9.43 -5.02 -3.39
CA VAL A 12 -8.06 -5.11 -2.85
C VAL A 12 -7.96 -6.24 -1.82
N SER A 13 -8.93 -6.34 -0.90
CA SER A 13 -8.94 -7.42 0.09
C SER A 13 -8.99 -8.83 -0.50
N GLN A 14 -9.51 -9.03 -1.72
CA GLN A 14 -9.50 -10.33 -2.42
C GLN A 14 -8.13 -10.66 -3.01
N ALA A 15 -7.34 -9.66 -3.38
CA ALA A 15 -5.97 -9.84 -3.86
C ALA A 15 -5.00 -10.07 -2.70
N VAL A 16 -5.16 -9.26 -1.64
CA VAL A 16 -4.28 -9.26 -0.47
C VAL A 16 -4.58 -10.44 0.45
N PHE A 17 -5.85 -10.69 0.77
CA PHE A 17 -6.24 -11.83 1.60
C PHE A 17 -6.73 -12.98 0.72
N ASN A 18 -6.00 -14.10 0.75
CA ASN A 18 -6.40 -15.35 0.12
C ASN A 18 -7.66 -15.97 0.80
N SER A 19 -8.11 -17.14 0.34
CA SER A 19 -9.07 -18.01 1.04
C SER A 19 -8.66 -18.33 2.49
N LYS A 20 -7.35 -18.31 2.79
CA LYS A 20 -6.79 -18.35 4.15
C LYS A 20 -6.63 -16.94 4.73
N LYS A 21 -7.70 -16.15 4.75
CA LYS A 21 -7.63 -14.83 5.42
C LYS A 21 -7.10 -15.03 6.86
N PRO A 22 -6.21 -14.15 7.34
CA PRO A 22 -5.71 -14.26 8.70
C PRO A 22 -6.88 -14.32 9.69
N GLU A 23 -6.78 -15.23 10.65
CA GLU A 23 -7.74 -15.38 11.74
C GLU A 23 -7.58 -14.23 12.74
N GLY A 24 -8.61 -13.97 13.53
CA GLY A 24 -8.63 -12.83 14.44
C GLY A 24 -8.82 -11.48 13.74
N LEU A 25 -8.35 -10.43 14.41
CA LEU A 25 -8.58 -9.04 14.03
C LEU A 25 -7.51 -8.56 13.06
N ASN A 26 -7.92 -8.09 11.88
CA ASN A 26 -7.02 -7.61 10.84
C ASN A 26 -7.58 -6.33 10.23
N VAL A 27 -6.70 -5.37 9.93
CA VAL A 27 -7.08 -4.10 9.31
C VAL A 27 -6.42 -4.01 7.94
N LEU A 28 -7.16 -3.54 6.93
CA LEU A 28 -6.62 -3.19 5.63
C LEU A 28 -6.90 -1.71 5.36
N CYS A 29 -5.86 -0.94 5.11
CA CYS A 29 -5.95 0.45 4.69
C CYS A 29 -5.42 0.62 3.27
N ASP A 30 -6.25 1.05 2.33
CA ASP A 30 -5.82 1.43 0.99
C ASP A 30 -5.66 2.94 0.92
N VAL A 31 -4.41 3.43 0.96
CA VAL A 31 -4.07 4.85 1.00
C VAL A 31 -3.86 5.37 -0.42
N GLY A 32 -4.96 5.84 -1.01
CA GLY A 32 -5.00 6.35 -2.37
C GLY A 32 -4.46 7.77 -2.52
N LYS A 33 -4.80 8.38 -3.65
CA LYS A 33 -4.49 9.77 -3.98
C LYS A 33 -5.33 10.73 -3.14
N ASP A 34 -6.65 10.59 -3.21
CA ASP A 34 -7.65 11.52 -2.66
C ASP A 34 -8.35 10.96 -1.42
N ASN A 35 -8.38 9.63 -1.27
CA ASN A 35 -9.04 8.97 -0.16
C ASN A 35 -8.25 7.78 0.36
N THR A 36 -8.51 7.45 1.62
CA THR A 36 -8.02 6.25 2.29
C THR A 36 -9.21 5.39 2.70
N GLN A 37 -9.20 4.11 2.30
CA GLN A 37 -10.26 3.15 2.62
C GLN A 37 -9.81 2.23 3.75
N VAL A 38 -10.55 2.22 4.85
CA VAL A 38 -10.28 1.41 6.04
C VAL A 38 -11.26 0.25 6.10
N LEU A 39 -10.75 -0.97 6.16
CA LEU A 39 -11.52 -2.20 6.26
C LEU A 39 -11.06 -2.98 7.49
N ILE A 40 -11.97 -3.29 8.40
CA ILE A 40 -11.67 -4.10 9.59
C ILE A 40 -12.34 -5.46 9.42
N PHE A 41 -11.54 -6.50 9.59
CA PHE A 41 -11.96 -7.89 9.53
C PHE A 41 -11.82 -8.55 10.89
N ASN A 42 -12.85 -9.25 11.33
CA ASN A 42 -12.79 -10.17 12.47
C ASN A 42 -13.15 -11.57 11.99
N ASP A 43 -12.28 -12.54 12.20
CA ASP A 43 -12.45 -13.94 11.75
C ASP A 43 -12.97 -14.05 10.31
N ARG A 44 -12.25 -13.36 9.41
CA ARG A 44 -12.48 -13.34 7.96
C ARG A 44 -13.73 -12.58 7.49
N ARG A 45 -14.55 -12.08 8.41
CA ARG A 45 -15.76 -11.29 8.13
C ARG A 45 -15.42 -9.80 8.18
N LEU A 46 -15.89 -9.05 7.18
CA LEU A 46 -15.83 -7.60 7.23
C LEU A 46 -16.79 -7.13 8.33
N VAL A 47 -16.27 -6.43 9.33
CA VAL A 47 -17.06 -5.90 10.45
C VAL A 47 -17.19 -4.37 10.41
N HIS A 48 -16.30 -3.70 9.68
CA HIS A 48 -16.35 -2.26 9.52
C HIS A 48 -15.70 -1.82 8.19
N TYR A 49 -16.27 -0.78 7.59
CA TYR A 49 -15.77 -0.13 6.38
C TYR A 49 -15.95 1.39 6.52
N GLN A 50 -14.89 2.16 6.29
CA GLN A 50 -14.93 3.62 6.30
C GLN A 50 -14.02 4.19 5.21
N ILE A 51 -14.40 5.35 4.70
CA ILE A 51 -13.58 6.16 3.79
C ILE A 51 -13.19 7.43 4.54
N ILE A 52 -11.89 7.76 4.49
CA ILE A 52 -11.33 9.01 4.97
C ILE A 52 -10.95 9.82 3.72
N THR A 53 -11.34 11.09 3.64
CA THR A 53 -10.96 12.01 2.56
C THR A 53 -9.56 12.58 2.80
N SER A 54 -8.57 11.68 2.89
CA SER A 54 -7.17 12.01 3.09
C SER A 54 -6.30 10.98 2.37
N GLY A 55 -5.21 11.43 1.75
CA GLY A 55 -4.36 10.60 0.90
C GLY A 55 -3.13 11.35 0.35
N GLY A 56 -2.56 10.83 -0.73
CA GLY A 56 -1.35 11.38 -1.34
C GLY A 56 -1.49 12.82 -1.88
N ASP A 57 -2.70 13.30 -2.14
CA ASP A 57 -2.98 14.68 -2.55
C ASP A 57 -2.76 15.68 -1.43
N ASP A 58 -2.95 15.27 -0.17
CA ASP A 58 -2.65 16.14 0.97
C ASP A 58 -1.16 16.46 1.00
N LEU A 59 -0.31 15.46 0.73
CA LEU A 59 1.14 15.64 0.64
C LEU A 59 1.55 16.62 -0.46
N THR A 60 0.95 16.46 -1.65
CA THR A 60 1.23 17.31 -2.82
C THR A 60 0.73 18.73 -2.60
N THR A 61 -0.44 18.87 -1.97
CA THR A 61 -1.05 20.16 -1.65
C THR A 61 -0.23 20.91 -0.61
N SER A 62 0.24 20.23 0.45
CA SER A 62 1.14 20.84 1.45
C SER A 62 2.44 21.34 0.81
N LEU A 63 3.08 20.55 -0.05
CA LEU A 63 4.27 21.01 -0.78
C LEU A 63 3.98 22.20 -1.70
N SER A 64 2.87 22.16 -2.43
CA SER A 64 2.46 23.24 -3.32
C SER A 64 2.26 24.56 -2.56
N GLN A 65 1.54 24.51 -1.44
CA GLN A 65 1.22 25.68 -0.63
C GLN A 65 2.44 26.23 0.12
N GLU A 66 3.21 25.36 0.75
CA GLU A 66 4.29 25.80 1.66
C GLU A 66 5.58 26.16 0.93
N LEU A 67 5.83 25.56 -0.23
CA LEU A 67 7.00 25.86 -1.06
C LEU A 67 6.67 26.75 -2.26
N ASN A 68 5.43 27.24 -2.36
CA ASN A 68 4.92 28.07 -3.46
C ASN A 68 5.20 27.46 -4.85
N LEU A 69 4.92 26.16 -4.98
CA LEU A 69 5.10 25.41 -6.22
C LEU A 69 3.74 25.19 -6.90
N SER A 70 3.73 25.14 -8.23
CA SER A 70 2.57 24.58 -8.94
C SER A 70 2.30 23.15 -8.48
N TYR A 71 1.03 22.72 -8.41
CA TYR A 71 0.68 21.37 -7.98
C TYR A 71 1.43 20.28 -8.76
N SER A 72 1.62 20.45 -10.07
CA SER A 72 2.37 19.49 -10.90
C SER A 72 3.85 19.42 -10.52
N LEU A 73 4.48 20.56 -10.19
CA LEU A 73 5.87 20.60 -9.72
C LEU A 73 5.98 20.01 -8.31
N ALA A 74 5.01 20.27 -7.43
CA ALA A 74 4.97 19.68 -6.10
C ALA A 74 4.88 18.15 -6.14
N GLU A 75 4.09 17.58 -7.06
CA GLU A 75 4.01 16.12 -7.26
C GLU A 75 5.35 15.55 -7.72
N GLU A 76 5.99 16.22 -8.68
CA GLU A 76 7.31 15.83 -9.19
C GLU A 76 8.37 15.86 -8.07
N VAL A 77 8.35 16.90 -7.22
CA VAL A 77 9.22 17.02 -6.05
C VAL A 77 8.96 15.91 -5.05
N LYS A 78 7.69 15.64 -4.73
CA LYS A 78 7.29 14.56 -3.81
C LYS A 78 7.80 13.21 -4.29
N VAL A 79 7.59 12.87 -5.56
CA VAL A 79 7.97 11.58 -6.13
C VAL A 79 9.49 11.42 -6.22
N SER A 80 10.22 12.50 -6.52
CA SER A 80 11.67 12.43 -6.80
C SER A 80 12.52 12.57 -5.55
N TYR A 81 12.08 13.37 -4.57
CA TYR A 81 12.88 13.77 -3.42
C TYR A 81 12.18 13.55 -2.08
N GLY A 82 10.92 13.10 -2.10
CA GLY A 82 10.12 12.95 -0.90
C GLY A 82 10.55 11.77 -0.06
N ARG A 83 10.69 12.04 1.24
CA ARG A 83 10.83 11.02 2.29
C ARG A 83 10.40 11.62 3.63
N ILE A 84 10.11 10.76 4.58
CA ILE A 84 9.83 11.15 5.96
C ILE A 84 11.13 11.25 6.74
N GLN A 85 11.19 12.22 7.64
CA GLN A 85 12.36 12.54 8.43
C GLN A 85 12.72 11.38 9.37
N ASN A 86 13.95 10.90 9.25
CA ASN A 86 14.55 9.90 10.13
C ASN A 86 15.63 10.52 11.03
N LYS A 87 15.91 9.85 12.16
CA LYS A 87 17.01 10.24 13.06
C LYS A 87 18.33 10.15 12.31
N GLY A 88 18.97 11.29 12.06
CA GLY A 88 20.26 11.38 11.35
C GLY A 88 20.23 12.13 10.02
N ASP A 89 19.06 12.61 9.57
CA ASP A 89 18.88 13.30 8.29
C ASP A 89 19.43 14.74 8.20
N ALA A 90 20.40 15.09 9.04
CA ALA A 90 20.90 16.46 9.20
C ALA A 90 21.88 16.91 8.09
N GLN A 91 21.51 16.76 6.82
CA GLN A 91 22.27 17.34 5.69
C GLN A 91 21.40 18.33 4.93
N ASP A 92 21.73 19.62 5.05
CA ASP A 92 21.20 20.66 4.16
C ASP A 92 21.71 20.42 2.74
N LYS A 93 20.90 19.73 1.95
CA LYS A 93 21.11 19.55 0.52
C LYS A 93 20.16 20.44 -0.25
N GLU A 94 20.69 21.08 -1.28
CA GLU A 94 19.89 21.81 -2.25
C GLU A 94 19.51 20.89 -3.41
N ILE A 95 18.26 20.99 -3.85
CA ILE A 95 17.72 20.31 -5.02
C ILE A 95 17.56 21.36 -6.12
N ILE A 96 18.12 21.08 -7.30
CA ILE A 96 17.95 21.93 -8.47
C ILE A 96 16.95 21.25 -9.42
N ILE A 97 15.85 21.93 -9.71
CA ILE A 97 14.78 21.43 -10.58
C ILE A 97 14.73 22.29 -11.84
N LYS A 98 14.81 21.64 -13.00
CA LYS A 98 14.69 22.30 -14.30
C LYS A 98 13.27 22.12 -14.83
N LYS A 99 12.53 23.21 -15.02
CA LYS A 99 11.18 23.16 -15.60
C LYS A 99 10.99 24.25 -16.66
N ASP A 100 10.49 23.84 -17.82
CA ASP A 100 10.32 24.62 -19.05
C ASP A 100 11.61 25.27 -19.56
N ASN A 101 12.11 26.29 -18.87
CA ASN A 101 13.42 26.90 -19.13
C ASN A 101 14.03 27.61 -17.88
N SER A 102 13.46 27.37 -16.70
CA SER A 102 13.90 27.97 -15.44
C SER A 102 14.46 26.89 -14.51
N TYR A 103 15.43 27.30 -13.69
CA TYR A 103 15.96 26.47 -12.60
C TYR A 103 15.41 26.96 -11.27
N PHE A 104 14.91 26.03 -10.47
CA PHE A 104 14.44 26.28 -9.11
C PHE A 104 15.35 25.56 -8.14
N THR A 105 15.81 26.27 -7.11
CA THR A 105 16.56 25.66 -6.01
C THR A 105 15.65 25.52 -4.81
N LEU A 106 15.55 24.31 -4.25
CA LEU A 106 14.77 24.02 -3.05
C LEU A 106 15.65 23.33 -2.01
N SER A 107 15.46 23.69 -0.74
CA SER A 107 16.05 22.91 0.35
C SER A 107 15.37 21.55 0.46
N GLN A 108 16.15 20.47 0.34
CA GLN A 108 15.66 19.11 0.54
C GLN A 108 15.11 18.92 1.96
N ASN A 109 15.70 19.60 2.95
CA ASN A 109 15.23 19.53 4.33
C ASN A 109 13.83 20.14 4.48
N LEU A 110 13.54 21.25 3.79
CA LEU A 110 12.18 21.81 3.80
C LEU A 110 11.16 20.86 3.18
N VAL A 111 11.49 20.22 2.05
CA VAL A 111 10.63 19.19 1.43
C VAL A 111 10.32 18.06 2.43
N ILE A 112 11.35 17.54 3.09
CA ILE A 112 11.23 16.47 4.08
C ILE A 112 10.37 16.91 5.27
N GLN A 113 10.57 18.13 5.79
CA GLN A 113 9.81 18.65 6.93
C GLN A 113 8.31 18.78 6.60
N VAL A 114 7.99 19.36 5.44
CA VAL A 114 6.60 19.50 4.96
C VAL A 114 5.95 18.13 4.81
N LEU A 115 6.62 17.20 4.12
CA LEU A 115 6.10 15.84 3.91
C LEU A 115 5.96 15.04 5.21
N SER A 116 6.87 15.21 6.15
CA SER A 116 6.82 14.53 7.45
C SER A 116 5.61 15.00 8.27
N ARG A 117 5.34 16.31 8.28
CA ARG A 117 4.17 16.85 8.97
C ARG A 117 2.86 16.41 8.30
N ALA A 118 2.77 16.53 6.97
CA ALA A 118 1.57 16.12 6.23
C ALA A 118 1.32 14.61 6.36
N SER A 119 2.37 13.79 6.28
CA SER A 119 2.27 12.34 6.49
C SER A 119 1.85 11.97 7.91
N ASN A 120 2.30 12.74 8.92
CA ASN A 120 1.82 12.59 10.30
C ASN A 120 0.30 12.83 10.38
N GLN A 121 -0.25 13.81 9.66
CA GLN A 121 -1.69 14.08 9.65
C GLN A 121 -2.47 12.92 9.02
N ILE A 122 -1.98 12.35 7.90
CA ILE A 122 -2.58 11.16 7.29
C ILE A 122 -2.54 9.98 8.27
N ALA A 123 -1.38 9.72 8.90
CA ALA A 123 -1.22 8.62 9.86
C ALA A 123 -2.14 8.77 11.09
N ASN A 124 -2.27 9.98 11.64
CA ASN A 124 -3.20 10.27 12.73
C ASN A 124 -4.65 10.06 12.30
N SER A 125 -5.03 10.49 11.08
CA SER A 125 -6.38 10.27 10.55
C SER A 125 -6.71 8.79 10.42
N ILE A 126 -5.76 7.97 9.95
CA ILE A 126 -5.90 6.51 9.90
C ILE A 126 -6.05 5.93 11.30
N ARG A 127 -5.21 6.34 12.26
CA ARG A 127 -5.31 5.90 13.65
C ARG A 127 -6.69 6.22 14.24
N ASP A 128 -7.18 7.43 14.02
CA ASP A 128 -8.43 7.90 14.60
C ASP A 128 -9.65 7.20 13.98
N ALA A 129 -9.56 6.77 12.71
CA ALA A 129 -10.54 5.89 12.07
C ALA A 129 -10.47 4.44 12.57
N VAL A 130 -9.26 3.92 12.84
CA VAL A 130 -9.09 2.50 13.21
C VAL A 130 -9.34 2.25 14.70
N ARG A 131 -8.77 3.07 15.58
CA ARG A 131 -8.66 2.80 17.03
C ARG A 131 -10.02 2.62 17.73
N PRO A 132 -11.05 3.48 17.52
CA PRO A 132 -12.32 3.32 18.22
C PRO A 132 -12.99 1.97 17.91
N HIS A 133 -12.92 1.53 16.65
CA HIS A 133 -13.54 0.28 16.22
C HIS A 133 -12.79 -0.94 16.73
N LEU A 134 -11.45 -0.92 16.80
CA LEU A 134 -10.69 -2.01 17.39
C LEU A 134 -10.96 -2.17 18.89
N LEU A 135 -11.06 -1.06 19.64
CA LEU A 135 -11.39 -1.07 21.06
C LEU A 135 -12.80 -1.61 21.31
N ALA A 136 -13.78 -1.26 20.47
CA ALA A 136 -15.14 -1.75 20.57
C ALA A 136 -15.25 -3.28 20.36
N ILE A 137 -14.38 -3.87 19.54
CA ILE A 137 -14.39 -5.32 19.25
C ILE A 137 -13.68 -6.13 20.34
N SER A 138 -12.59 -5.59 20.89
CA SER A 138 -11.67 -6.35 21.76
C SER A 138 -11.84 -6.12 23.26
N SER A 139 -12.61 -5.10 23.69
CA SER A 139 -12.90 -4.75 25.10
C SER A 139 -11.69 -4.47 26.02
N LEU A 140 -10.47 -4.69 25.53
CA LEU A 140 -9.16 -4.42 26.13
C LEU A 140 -8.23 -3.83 25.05
N SER A 141 -6.99 -3.50 25.41
CA SER A 141 -5.92 -3.04 24.51
C SER A 141 -5.84 -3.84 23.20
N PHE A 142 -5.24 -3.26 22.14
CA PHE A 142 -5.11 -3.90 20.82
C PHE A 142 -4.76 -5.39 20.98
N PRO A 143 -5.56 -6.33 20.44
CA PRO A 143 -5.24 -7.74 20.55
C PRO A 143 -3.82 -7.96 20.06
N ASP A 144 -3.01 -8.73 20.81
CA ASP A 144 -1.58 -9.00 20.52
C ASP A 144 -1.31 -9.57 19.11
N LYS A 145 -2.37 -9.90 18.35
CA LYS A 145 -2.33 -10.43 16.99
C LYS A 145 -2.88 -9.49 15.92
N THR A 146 -3.22 -8.25 16.25
CA THR A 146 -3.77 -7.30 15.27
C THR A 146 -2.64 -6.78 14.38
N THR A 147 -2.79 -6.95 13.06
CA THR A 147 -1.88 -6.38 12.06
C THR A 147 -2.64 -5.41 11.17
N LEU A 148 -2.05 -4.24 10.94
CA LEU A 148 -2.50 -3.31 9.91
C LEU A 148 -1.77 -3.61 8.59
N TYR A 149 -2.52 -4.02 7.58
CA TYR A 149 -2.04 -4.15 6.21
C TYR A 149 -2.32 -2.85 5.46
N VAL A 150 -1.34 -2.31 4.74
CA VAL A 150 -1.52 -1.06 3.99
C VAL A 150 -1.19 -1.21 2.51
N SER A 151 -1.98 -0.58 1.66
CA SER A 151 -1.79 -0.53 0.20
C SER A 151 -1.89 0.91 -0.31
N GLY A 152 -1.78 1.06 -1.63
CA GLY A 152 -1.82 2.34 -2.31
C GLY A 152 -0.42 2.84 -2.68
N ARG A 153 -0.35 3.98 -3.37
CA ARG A 153 0.94 4.57 -3.79
C ARG A 153 1.53 5.52 -2.77
N THR A 154 0.69 6.11 -1.93
CA THR A 154 1.12 7.02 -0.87
C THR A 154 2.02 6.32 0.14
N VAL A 155 1.79 5.03 0.40
CA VAL A 155 2.63 4.23 1.32
C VAL A 155 4.02 3.91 0.78
N CYS A 156 4.30 4.19 -0.50
CA CYS A 156 5.64 4.06 -1.08
C CYS A 156 6.55 5.25 -0.74
N LEU A 157 6.04 6.30 -0.09
CA LEU A 157 6.88 7.36 0.44
C LEU A 157 7.81 6.77 1.50
N ASP A 158 9.12 6.98 1.32
CA ASP A 158 10.14 6.42 2.22
C ASP A 158 9.90 6.89 3.67
N GLY A 159 9.91 5.95 4.62
CA GLY A 159 9.60 6.18 6.03
C GLY A 159 8.10 6.17 6.41
N PHE A 160 7.18 5.98 5.46
CA PHE A 160 5.74 6.08 5.74
C PHE A 160 5.20 4.91 6.56
N LEU A 161 5.71 3.70 6.33
CA LEU A 161 5.29 2.52 7.09
C LEU A 161 5.73 2.60 8.55
N GLU A 162 6.96 3.05 8.77
CA GLU A 162 7.58 3.26 10.08
C GLU A 162 6.85 4.35 10.86
N LEU A 163 6.53 5.47 10.19
CA LEU A 163 5.72 6.52 10.77
C LEU A 163 4.34 6.00 11.18
N LEU A 164 3.69 5.24 10.29
CA LEU A 164 2.36 4.71 10.56
C LEU A 164 2.38 3.74 11.74
N GLU A 165 3.36 2.83 11.80
CA GLU A 165 3.58 1.91 12.91
C GLU A 165 3.78 2.64 14.24
N ALA A 166 4.61 3.70 14.24
CA ALA A 166 4.84 4.53 15.42
C ALA A 166 3.57 5.26 15.89
N VAL A 167 2.76 5.79 14.98
CA VAL A 167 1.53 6.53 15.30
C VAL A 167 0.41 5.60 15.78
N ILE A 168 0.26 4.43 15.15
CA ILE A 168 -0.83 3.51 15.44
C ILE A 168 -0.55 2.59 16.64
N GLY A 169 0.73 2.29 16.92
CA GLY A 169 1.14 1.43 18.02
C GLY A 169 0.81 -0.06 17.80
N MET A 170 0.77 -0.52 16.54
CA MET A 170 0.59 -1.93 16.18
C MET A 170 1.40 -2.26 14.92
N PRO A 171 1.73 -3.55 14.68
CA PRO A 171 2.49 -3.95 13.50
C PRO A 171 1.84 -3.51 12.19
N VAL A 172 2.62 -2.81 11.35
CA VAL A 172 2.22 -2.39 10.01
C VAL A 172 2.94 -3.22 8.97
N LYS A 173 2.20 -3.73 7.98
CA LYS A 173 2.76 -4.49 6.86
C LYS A 173 2.28 -3.93 5.54
N LEU A 174 3.18 -3.80 4.58
CA LEU A 174 2.79 -3.56 3.21
C LEU A 174 1.95 -4.74 2.71
N ALA A 175 0.80 -4.44 2.12
CA ALA A 175 -0.08 -5.41 1.52
C ALA A 175 0.61 -6.08 0.34
N LYS A 176 0.63 -7.41 0.36
CA LYS A 176 1.20 -8.23 -0.71
C LYS A 176 0.09 -9.08 -1.30
N VAL A 177 0.15 -9.33 -2.61
CA VAL A 177 -0.76 -10.28 -3.24
C VAL A 177 -0.42 -11.67 -2.73
N ASP A 178 -1.33 -12.27 -1.96
CA ASP A 178 -1.17 -13.62 -1.41
C ASP A 178 -2.17 -14.61 -2.01
N ASN A 179 -2.99 -14.18 -2.98
CA ASN A 179 -3.97 -15.03 -3.62
C ASN A 179 -3.31 -15.97 -4.67
N PRO A 180 -3.26 -17.30 -4.46
CA PRO A 180 -2.58 -18.25 -5.34
C PRO A 180 -3.16 -18.28 -6.76
N SER A 181 -4.46 -18.02 -6.90
CA SER A 181 -5.11 -17.93 -8.21
C SER A 181 -4.56 -16.78 -9.06
N LEU A 182 -3.97 -15.76 -8.41
CA LEU A 182 -3.33 -14.64 -9.08
C LEU A 182 -1.82 -14.82 -9.20
N LEU A 183 -1.17 -15.49 -8.24
CA LEU A 183 0.30 -15.60 -8.19
C LEU A 183 0.91 -16.25 -9.45
N VAL A 184 0.30 -17.30 -9.99
CA VAL A 184 0.84 -18.03 -11.17
C VAL A 184 0.85 -17.15 -12.43
N PRO A 185 -0.26 -16.46 -12.80
CA PRO A 185 -0.22 -15.46 -13.88
C PRO A 185 0.72 -14.29 -13.61
N LEU A 186 0.76 -13.77 -12.36
CA LEU A 186 1.53 -12.57 -12.00
C LEU A 186 3.04 -12.80 -12.11
N MET A 187 3.54 -13.97 -11.73
CA MET A 187 4.97 -14.30 -11.81
C MET A 187 5.52 -14.35 -13.24
N ARG A 188 4.67 -14.43 -14.26
CA ARG A 188 5.07 -14.44 -15.67
C ARG A 188 5.33 -13.03 -16.23
N HIS A 189 4.93 -11.97 -15.53
CA HIS A 189 5.04 -10.60 -16.02
C HIS A 189 5.81 -9.71 -15.04
N ARG A 190 7.00 -9.25 -15.46
CA ARG A 190 7.91 -8.40 -14.67
C ARG A 190 7.25 -7.09 -14.20
N ILE A 191 6.29 -6.57 -14.97
CA ILE A 191 5.50 -5.36 -14.64
C ILE A 191 4.69 -5.52 -13.35
N LEU A 192 4.38 -6.76 -12.97
CA LEU A 192 3.54 -7.09 -11.81
C LEU A 192 4.38 -7.61 -10.62
N SER A 193 5.68 -7.29 -10.59
CA SER A 193 6.59 -7.67 -9.51
C SER A 193 7.15 -6.43 -8.80
N GLY A 194 7.32 -6.49 -7.48
CA GLY A 194 7.78 -5.36 -6.65
C GLY A 194 6.70 -4.31 -6.38
N GLU A 195 7.10 -3.06 -6.14
CA GLU A 195 6.20 -1.94 -5.84
C GLU A 195 5.12 -1.66 -6.91
N PRO A 196 5.37 -1.81 -8.22
CA PRO A 196 4.36 -1.53 -9.25
C PRO A 196 3.08 -2.36 -9.11
N ILE A 197 3.13 -3.52 -8.44
CA ILE A 197 1.96 -4.39 -8.22
C ILE A 197 0.85 -3.68 -7.41
N LEU A 198 1.23 -2.73 -6.55
CA LEU A 198 0.31 -1.97 -5.70
C LEU A 198 -0.70 -1.18 -6.54
N ASN A 199 -0.31 -0.72 -7.73
CA ASN A 199 -1.18 0.01 -8.67
C ASN A 199 -2.35 -0.83 -9.19
N TYR A 200 -2.19 -2.15 -9.17
CA TYR A 200 -3.13 -3.06 -9.80
C TYR A 200 -3.95 -3.87 -8.79
N LEU A 201 -3.76 -3.66 -7.48
CA LEU A 201 -4.41 -4.46 -6.44
C LEU A 201 -5.93 -4.49 -6.56
N THR A 202 -6.57 -3.36 -6.87
CA THR A 202 -8.02 -3.30 -7.09
C THR A 202 -8.43 -4.19 -8.27
N CYS A 203 -7.77 -4.04 -9.42
CA CYS A 203 -8.05 -4.83 -10.63
C CYS A 203 -7.78 -6.32 -10.40
N LEU A 204 -6.65 -6.66 -9.78
CA LEU A 204 -6.27 -8.02 -9.39
C LEU A 204 -7.31 -8.63 -8.45
N GLY A 205 -7.82 -7.82 -7.53
CA GLY A 205 -8.91 -8.18 -6.62
C GLY A 205 -10.22 -8.53 -7.32
N LEU A 206 -10.59 -7.72 -8.32
CA LEU A 206 -11.76 -7.99 -9.16
C LEU A 206 -11.58 -9.28 -9.98
N ILE A 207 -10.38 -9.51 -10.53
CA ILE A 207 -10.06 -10.76 -11.23
C ILE A 207 -10.17 -11.95 -10.28
N ALA A 208 -9.60 -11.87 -9.07
CA ALA A 208 -9.73 -12.91 -8.06
C ALA A 208 -11.19 -13.20 -7.68
N LYS A 209 -12.02 -12.15 -7.56
CA LYS A 209 -13.46 -12.29 -7.31
C LYS A 209 -14.16 -12.99 -8.47
N ALA A 210 -13.85 -12.63 -9.71
CA ALA A 210 -14.44 -13.20 -10.91
C ALA A 210 -14.04 -14.66 -11.16
N ILE A 211 -12.83 -15.07 -10.72
CA ILE A 211 -12.34 -16.45 -10.88
C ILE A 211 -12.95 -17.39 -9.82
N LYS A 212 -13.24 -16.92 -8.60
CA LYS A 212 -13.77 -17.76 -7.50
C LYS A 212 -15.03 -18.60 -7.84
N PRO A 213 -16.02 -18.11 -8.63
CA PRO A 213 -17.18 -18.92 -9.04
C PRO A 213 -16.85 -20.04 -10.05
N SER A 214 -15.89 -19.83 -10.96
CA SER A 214 -15.67 -20.70 -12.12
C SER A 214 -14.58 -21.76 -11.93
N TYR A 215 -13.77 -21.66 -10.88
CA TYR A 215 -12.50 -22.39 -10.74
C TYR A 215 -12.47 -23.47 -9.66
N LYS A 216 -13.64 -23.96 -9.22
CA LYS A 216 -13.72 -25.04 -8.20
C LYS A 216 -13.34 -26.44 -8.70
N ARG A 217 -13.03 -26.67 -9.99
CA ARG A 217 -12.95 -28.04 -10.53
C ARG A 217 -11.61 -28.52 -11.11
N SER A 218 -10.59 -27.69 -11.37
CA SER A 218 -9.39 -28.21 -12.09
C SER A 218 -8.00 -27.66 -11.74
N VAL A 219 -7.84 -26.50 -11.10
CA VAL A 219 -6.53 -25.81 -11.12
C VAL A 219 -5.74 -25.79 -9.81
N ALA A 220 -6.34 -26.15 -8.68
CA ALA A 220 -5.60 -26.22 -7.40
C ALA A 220 -4.41 -27.19 -7.46
N LEU A 221 -4.47 -28.22 -8.31
CA LEU A 221 -3.40 -29.21 -8.51
C LEU A 221 -2.40 -28.83 -9.62
N SER A 222 -2.82 -28.11 -10.66
CA SER A 222 -1.92 -27.69 -11.74
C SER A 222 -1.11 -26.44 -11.39
N GLY A 223 -1.71 -25.46 -10.71
CA GLY A 223 -1.04 -24.20 -10.35
C GLY A 223 0.14 -24.40 -9.38
N PHE A 224 0.06 -25.37 -8.46
CA PHE A 224 1.17 -25.69 -7.56
C PHE A 224 2.33 -26.41 -8.26
N ARG A 225 2.02 -27.29 -9.22
CA ARG A 225 3.03 -27.99 -10.03
C ARG A 225 3.75 -27.03 -10.98
N ASP A 226 3.03 -26.08 -11.57
CA ASP A 226 3.58 -25.02 -12.41
C ASP A 226 4.40 -24.00 -11.61
N LEU A 227 4.00 -23.72 -10.37
CA LEU A 227 4.77 -22.87 -9.47
C LEU A 227 6.11 -23.52 -9.08
N LEU A 228 6.10 -24.80 -8.71
CA LEU A 228 7.32 -25.54 -8.37
C LEU A 228 8.27 -25.67 -9.55
N SER A 229 7.75 -25.92 -10.76
CA SER A 229 8.57 -26.02 -11.96
C SER A 229 9.21 -24.67 -12.33
N TYR A 230 8.47 -23.57 -12.18
CA TYR A 230 8.98 -22.22 -12.39
C TYR A 230 10.07 -21.83 -11.36
N ILE A 231 9.83 -22.07 -10.07
CA ILE A 231 10.81 -21.79 -9.01
C ILE A 231 12.08 -22.63 -9.22
N SER A 232 11.92 -23.92 -9.55
CA SER A 232 13.04 -24.80 -9.93
C SER A 232 13.83 -24.25 -11.11
N GLY A 233 13.14 -23.77 -12.15
CA GLY A 233 13.79 -23.18 -13.33
C GLY A 233 14.60 -21.93 -12.97
N ARG A 234 14.02 -21.04 -12.16
CA ARG A 234 14.67 -19.79 -11.75
C ARG A 234 15.86 -19.99 -10.81
N ILE A 235 15.78 -20.97 -9.90
CA ILE A 235 16.93 -21.36 -9.05
C ILE A 235 18.07 -21.91 -9.91
N LYS A 236 17.77 -22.72 -10.94
CA LYS A 236 18.79 -23.25 -11.87
C LYS A 236 19.44 -22.15 -12.72
N GLU A 237 18.67 -21.14 -13.11
CA GLU A 237 19.16 -19.99 -13.86
C GLU A 237 20.09 -19.12 -13.01
N ILE A 238 19.69 -18.79 -11.78
CA ILE A 238 20.54 -18.06 -10.81
C ILE A 238 21.80 -18.86 -10.49
N TYR A 239 21.72 -20.18 -10.32
CA TYR A 239 22.91 -20.99 -10.07
C TYR A 239 23.90 -20.88 -11.23
N ARG A 240 23.45 -20.93 -12.49
CA ARG A 240 24.31 -20.79 -13.68
C ARG A 240 24.87 -19.39 -13.90
N GLU A 241 24.19 -18.35 -13.42
CA GLU A 241 24.68 -16.97 -13.53
C GLU A 241 25.75 -16.63 -12.48
N TYR A 242 25.76 -17.31 -11.33
CA TYR A 242 26.61 -16.95 -10.20
C TYR A 242 27.61 -18.04 -9.75
N PHE A 243 27.48 -19.28 -10.22
CA PHE A 243 28.35 -20.42 -9.91
C PHE A 243 28.65 -21.24 -11.17
#